data_AF-A0A7Y4UL51-F1
#
_entry.id   AF-A0A7Y4UL51-F1
#
_cell.length_a   1.000
_cell.length_b   1.000
_cell.length_c   1.000
_cell.angle_alpha   90.00
_cell.angle_beta   90.00
_cell.angle_gamma   90.00
#
_symmetry.space_group_name_H-M   'P 1'
#
loop_
_entity.id
_entity.type
_entity.pdbx_description
1 polymer ?
#
loop_
_entity_poly.entity_id
_entity_poly.type
_entity_poly.pdbx_seq_one_letter_code
_entity_poly.pdbx_strand_id
1 'polypeptide(L)'
;MKVRLRPLTIDDAIHYERLLGDDWDSIKTTATIPCPCTEAAARAWLVPRMELPNRIFAILRQPDDEFVGTIGLVAEPDNAFEVGYWVGRVHSGHGYAFAALQSLIVLAHSLNVPRLLAGTFPENHASARVLQKAGFVFTGTSEMNFPLRGGLRINNEYELDVVQTKVRATLRLMNIALVGYGKMGRMIESVAVQRGHTITARFDIDNNIDGAGLTAESLTGADAAIEFTMPDTAITNIRRLVALNVPTVVGTTGWLAHLAEVKQLVAQHHAALVYGSNYSIGMNLFFKLVRDASALFARYAEYDPFLFEAHHKFKKDAPSGTALSIAKEVAASYGERTPNFSVVRAGHIPGTHEVGFDSEADTVTLTHVARSRAGFASGAVLAAELLQNKKGFYEFPELLFAE
;
A
#
# COMPACT_ATOMS: atom_id res chain seq x y z
N MET A 1 4.74 -5.79 -8.67
CA MET A 1 5.66 -5.39 -9.74
C MET A 1 6.13 -3.99 -9.43
N LYS A 2 7.44 -3.77 -9.27
CA LYS A 2 7.96 -2.52 -8.71
C LYS A 2 8.82 -1.81 -9.75
N VAL A 3 8.55 -0.53 -9.95
CA VAL A 3 9.47 0.40 -10.60
C VAL A 3 9.95 1.38 -9.55
N ARG A 4 11.15 1.92 -9.75
CA ARG A 4 11.67 3.05 -8.99
C ARG A 4 11.80 4.24 -9.93
N LEU A 5 11.30 5.39 -9.52
CA LEU A 5 11.50 6.64 -10.23
C LEU A 5 12.68 7.38 -9.61
N ARG A 6 13.57 7.90 -10.45
CA ARG A 6 14.60 8.85 -10.04
C ARG A 6 14.65 10.01 -11.04
N PRO A 7 15.09 11.22 -10.64
CA PRO A 7 15.35 12.28 -11.60
C PRO A 7 16.22 11.78 -12.76
N LEU A 8 15.81 12.13 -13.97
CA LEU A 8 16.58 11.83 -15.17
C LEU A 8 17.86 12.68 -15.17
N THR A 9 18.96 12.09 -15.61
CA THR A 9 20.26 12.75 -15.75
C THR A 9 20.65 12.81 -17.22
N ILE A 10 21.55 13.73 -17.58
CA ILE A 10 21.97 13.85 -18.98
C ILE A 10 22.68 12.59 -19.49
N ASP A 11 23.27 11.81 -18.60
CA ASP A 11 23.96 10.56 -18.91
C ASP A 11 23.00 9.42 -19.24
N ASP A 12 21.71 9.56 -18.95
CA ASP A 12 20.68 8.60 -19.36
C ASP A 12 20.39 8.62 -20.86
N ALA A 13 20.94 9.59 -21.61
CA ALA A 13 20.81 9.65 -23.06
C ALA A 13 21.31 8.38 -23.77
N ILE A 14 22.30 7.70 -23.20
CA ILE A 14 22.77 6.40 -23.72
C ILE A 14 21.67 5.34 -23.74
N HIS A 15 20.73 5.40 -22.79
CA HIS A 15 19.62 4.46 -22.71
C HIS A 15 18.52 4.77 -23.74
N TYR A 16 18.40 6.02 -24.18
CA TYR A 16 17.51 6.38 -25.28
C TYR A 16 18.00 5.75 -26.58
N GLU A 17 19.28 5.84 -26.90
CA GLU A 17 19.84 5.16 -28.06
C GLU A 17 19.71 3.65 -27.97
N ARG A 18 20.03 3.06 -26.80
CA ARG A 18 19.88 1.62 -26.58
C ARG A 18 18.46 1.10 -26.80
N LEU A 19 17.44 1.84 -26.37
CA LEU A 19 16.05 1.38 -26.37
C LEU A 19 15.22 1.87 -27.56
N LEU A 20 15.61 2.99 -28.18
CA LEU A 20 14.90 3.60 -29.29
C LEU A 20 15.72 3.56 -30.57
N GLY A 21 17.00 3.93 -30.57
CA GLY A 21 17.86 3.85 -31.76
C GLY A 21 17.16 4.35 -33.04
N ASP A 22 17.02 3.47 -34.03
CA ASP A 22 16.27 3.68 -35.28
C ASP A 22 14.86 3.05 -35.29
N ASP A 23 14.34 2.62 -34.14
CA ASP A 23 13.04 1.99 -33.95
C ASP A 23 11.87 2.97 -34.15
N TRP A 24 11.55 3.22 -35.42
CA TRP A 24 10.48 4.11 -35.83
C TRP A 24 9.12 3.73 -35.23
N ASP A 25 8.83 2.44 -35.06
CA ASP A 25 7.56 1.98 -34.52
C ASP A 25 7.36 2.41 -33.05
N SER A 26 8.45 2.60 -32.30
CA SER A 26 8.40 3.17 -30.95
C SER A 26 8.37 4.69 -31.02
N ILE A 27 9.26 5.28 -31.83
CA ILE A 27 9.44 6.74 -31.89
C ILE A 27 8.21 7.45 -32.45
N LYS A 28 7.52 6.89 -33.45
CA LYS A 28 6.33 7.49 -34.09
C LYS A 28 5.18 7.76 -33.12
N THR A 29 5.17 7.08 -31.96
CA THR A 29 4.17 7.24 -30.91
C THR A 29 4.50 8.31 -29.88
N THR A 30 5.72 8.87 -29.95
CA THR A 30 6.20 9.92 -29.04
C THR A 30 6.08 11.28 -29.72
N ALA A 31 5.82 12.36 -28.99
CA ALA A 31 5.56 13.67 -29.62
C ALA A 31 6.81 14.30 -30.25
N THR A 32 7.94 14.26 -29.54
CA THR A 32 9.11 15.10 -29.85
C THR A 32 10.46 14.38 -29.83
N ILE A 33 10.51 13.09 -29.47
CA ILE A 33 11.79 12.36 -29.44
C ILE A 33 12.37 12.26 -30.86
N PRO A 34 13.66 12.55 -31.09
CA PRO A 34 14.27 12.49 -32.41
C PRO A 34 14.28 11.08 -33.00
N CYS A 35 14.23 10.98 -34.34
CA CYS A 35 14.43 9.74 -35.08
C CYS A 35 15.47 9.98 -36.19
N PRO A 36 16.58 9.21 -36.26
CA PRO A 36 17.01 8.23 -35.25
C PRO A 36 17.36 8.90 -33.91
N CYS A 37 17.14 8.18 -32.82
CA CYS A 37 17.41 8.61 -31.46
C CYS A 37 18.83 8.21 -31.04
N THR A 38 19.85 8.81 -31.66
CA THR A 38 21.26 8.62 -31.25
C THR A 38 21.51 9.24 -29.87
N GLU A 39 22.57 8.85 -29.16
CA GLU A 39 22.90 9.45 -27.85
C GLU A 39 23.05 10.98 -27.98
N ALA A 40 23.72 11.47 -29.03
CA ALA A 40 23.87 12.91 -29.26
C ALA A 40 22.53 13.62 -29.48
N ALA A 41 21.62 13.02 -30.26
CA ALA A 41 20.29 13.57 -30.49
C ALA A 41 19.43 13.53 -29.22
N ALA A 42 19.51 12.45 -28.44
CA ALA A 42 18.84 12.31 -27.16
C ALA A 42 19.36 13.34 -26.13
N ARG A 43 20.68 13.55 -26.03
CA ARG A 43 21.27 14.60 -25.19
C ARG A 43 20.74 15.97 -25.57
N ALA A 44 20.78 16.33 -26.86
CA ALA A 44 20.27 17.62 -27.33
C ALA A 44 18.76 17.80 -27.05
N TRP A 45 17.98 16.72 -27.13
CA TRP A 45 16.55 16.73 -26.82
C TRP A 45 16.26 16.87 -25.31
N LEU A 46 17.10 16.27 -24.46
CA LEU A 46 16.97 16.27 -23.00
C LEU A 46 17.34 17.58 -22.34
N VAL A 47 18.42 18.24 -22.78
CA VAL A 47 18.92 19.50 -22.18
C VAL A 47 17.80 20.51 -21.87
N PRO A 48 16.97 20.95 -22.84
CA PRO A 48 15.92 21.93 -22.57
C PRO A 48 14.77 21.37 -21.71
N ARG A 49 14.66 20.04 -21.57
CA ARG A 49 13.60 19.38 -20.80
C ARG A 49 14.01 19.02 -19.37
N MET A 50 15.28 19.22 -19.02
CA MET A 50 15.78 19.06 -17.66
C MET A 50 15.66 20.36 -16.84
N GLU A 51 15.35 21.49 -17.49
CA GLU A 51 15.08 22.78 -16.85
C GLU A 51 13.68 22.84 -16.23
N LEU A 52 13.51 23.64 -15.18
CA LEU A 52 12.18 24.03 -14.68
C LEU A 52 11.42 24.79 -15.78
N PRO A 53 10.14 24.51 -16.03
CA PRO A 53 9.18 23.77 -15.20
C PRO A 53 9.06 22.26 -15.49
N ASN A 54 9.94 21.68 -16.32
CA ASN A 54 9.87 20.28 -16.70
C ASN A 54 10.47 19.37 -15.62
N ARG A 55 9.80 18.26 -15.35
CA ARG A 55 10.28 17.23 -14.41
C ARG A 55 10.22 15.87 -15.09
N ILE A 56 11.38 15.36 -15.51
CA ILE A 56 11.49 14.03 -16.13
C ILE A 56 12.19 13.07 -15.17
N PHE A 57 11.65 11.85 -15.09
CA PHE A 57 12.15 10.76 -14.28
C PHE A 57 12.50 9.56 -15.14
N ALA A 58 13.62 8.92 -14.82
CA ALA A 58 13.93 7.58 -15.30
C ALA A 58 13.00 6.55 -14.63
N ILE A 59 12.46 5.62 -15.42
CA ILE A 59 11.73 4.46 -14.92
C ILE A 59 12.73 3.30 -14.82
N LEU A 60 12.99 2.86 -13.59
CA LEU A 60 13.92 1.77 -13.32
C LEU A 60 13.16 0.52 -12.88
N ARG A 61 13.43 -0.63 -13.50
CA ARG A 61 12.89 -1.93 -13.08
C ARG A 61 13.49 -2.31 -11.73
N GLN A 62 12.68 -2.86 -10.85
CA GLN A 62 13.17 -3.50 -9.63
C GLN A 62 13.20 -5.02 -9.80
N PRO A 63 14.20 -5.73 -9.23
CA PRO A 63 15.20 -5.21 -8.28
C PRO A 63 16.54 -4.76 -8.89
N ASP A 64 16.73 -4.87 -10.20
CA ASP A 64 18.03 -4.71 -10.86
C ASP A 64 18.37 -3.29 -11.34
N ASP A 65 17.48 -2.32 -11.08
CA ASP A 65 17.60 -0.93 -11.50
C ASP A 65 17.80 -0.75 -13.02
N GLU A 66 17.34 -1.70 -13.85
CA GLU A 66 17.43 -1.56 -15.30
C GLU A 66 16.57 -0.37 -15.78
N PHE A 67 17.16 0.53 -16.57
CA PHE A 67 16.44 1.62 -17.23
C PHE A 67 15.50 1.06 -18.30
N VAL A 68 14.19 1.29 -18.14
CA VAL A 68 13.17 0.78 -19.08
C VAL A 68 12.45 1.86 -19.88
N GLY A 69 12.57 3.12 -19.49
CA GLY A 69 11.90 4.25 -20.14
C GLY A 69 11.89 5.49 -19.26
N THR A 70 11.08 6.49 -19.63
CA THR A 70 10.93 7.72 -18.83
C THR A 70 9.48 8.12 -18.69
N ILE A 71 9.19 8.84 -17.60
CA ILE A 71 7.93 9.54 -17.36
C ILE A 71 8.23 10.97 -16.92
N GLY A 72 7.41 11.92 -17.29
CA GLY A 72 7.60 13.30 -16.87
C GLY A 72 6.31 14.09 -16.77
N LEU A 73 6.45 15.26 -16.14
CA LEU A 73 5.44 16.28 -15.99
C LEU A 73 5.91 17.56 -16.67
N VAL A 74 5.02 18.18 -17.42
CA VAL A 74 5.17 19.52 -17.98
C VAL A 74 4.09 20.39 -17.36
N ALA A 75 4.47 21.55 -16.83
CA ALA A 75 3.48 22.46 -16.24
C ALA A 75 2.59 23.06 -17.33
N GLU A 76 1.29 23.05 -17.08
CA GLU A 76 0.26 23.65 -17.92
C GLU A 76 -0.41 24.82 -17.17
N PRO A 77 -1.17 25.69 -17.87
CA PRO A 77 -2.00 26.70 -17.23
C PRO A 77 -2.97 26.10 -16.19
N ASP A 78 -3.55 26.96 -15.36
CA ASP A 78 -4.56 26.58 -14.37
C ASP A 78 -4.12 25.49 -13.37
N ASN A 79 -2.83 25.51 -13.02
CA ASN A 79 -2.21 24.59 -12.06
C ASN A 79 -2.37 23.11 -12.47
N ALA A 80 -2.44 22.82 -13.77
CA ALA A 80 -2.45 21.47 -14.31
C ALA A 80 -1.03 21.04 -14.71
N PHE A 81 -0.83 19.73 -14.88
CA PHE A 81 0.40 19.21 -15.46
C PHE A 81 0.09 18.17 -16.53
N GLU A 82 0.72 18.29 -17.69
CA GLU A 82 0.70 17.25 -18.72
C GLU A 82 1.68 16.13 -18.38
N VAL A 83 1.22 14.89 -18.49
CA VAL A 83 2.02 13.68 -18.28
C VAL A 83 2.44 13.10 -19.62
N GLY A 84 3.75 12.97 -19.82
CA GLY A 84 4.33 12.25 -20.96
C GLY A 84 5.15 11.05 -20.49
N TYR A 85 5.03 9.91 -21.16
CA TYR A 85 5.87 8.74 -20.88
C TYR A 85 6.18 7.92 -22.13
N TRP A 86 7.25 7.15 -22.07
CA TRP A 86 7.55 6.08 -23.03
C TRP A 86 8.27 4.93 -22.31
N VAL A 87 8.13 3.73 -22.86
CA VAL A 87 8.82 2.52 -22.41
C VAL A 87 9.38 1.84 -23.65
N GLY A 88 10.64 1.37 -23.59
CA GLY A 88 11.28 0.70 -24.72
C GLY A 88 10.51 -0.56 -25.13
N ARG A 89 10.47 -0.88 -26.43
CA ARG A 89 9.67 -2.00 -26.96
C ARG A 89 9.97 -3.32 -26.27
N VAL A 90 11.23 -3.60 -25.96
CA VAL A 90 11.67 -4.82 -25.26
C VAL A 90 11.10 -4.96 -23.85
N HIS A 91 10.58 -3.88 -23.27
CA HIS A 91 9.96 -3.83 -21.96
C HIS A 91 8.44 -3.59 -22.01
N SER A 92 7.86 -3.42 -23.20
CA SER A 92 6.41 -3.24 -23.40
C SER A 92 5.62 -4.47 -22.96
N GLY A 93 4.34 -4.28 -22.64
CA GLY A 93 3.45 -5.37 -22.18
C GLY A 93 3.67 -5.82 -20.73
N HIS A 94 4.75 -5.40 -20.10
CA HIS A 94 5.05 -5.75 -18.71
C HIS A 94 4.39 -4.81 -17.70
N GLY A 95 3.76 -3.70 -18.11
CA GLY A 95 3.03 -2.80 -17.20
C GLY A 95 3.89 -1.76 -16.46
N TYR A 96 5.14 -1.55 -16.85
CA TYR A 96 6.02 -0.54 -16.25
C TYR A 96 5.48 0.89 -16.38
N ALA A 97 4.92 1.25 -17.53
CA ALA A 97 4.30 2.56 -17.75
C ALA A 97 3.17 2.83 -16.74
N PHE A 98 2.30 1.84 -16.51
CA PHE A 98 1.22 1.94 -15.53
C PHE A 98 1.77 2.12 -14.11
N ALA A 99 2.78 1.34 -13.71
CA ALA A 99 3.39 1.45 -12.38
C ALA A 99 4.09 2.81 -12.17
N ALA A 100 4.75 3.33 -13.20
CA ALA A 100 5.37 4.66 -13.18
C ALA A 100 4.32 5.77 -13.08
N LEU A 101 3.25 5.69 -13.88
CA LEU A 101 2.13 6.63 -13.86
C LEU A 101 1.43 6.66 -12.50
N GLN A 102 1.19 5.51 -11.88
CA GLN A 102 0.65 5.43 -10.52
C GLN A 102 1.54 6.17 -9.51
N SER A 103 2.87 6.00 -9.60
CA SER A 103 3.81 6.71 -8.72
C SER A 103 3.77 8.23 -8.94
N LEU A 104 3.55 8.67 -10.17
CA LEU A 104 3.42 10.08 -10.52
C LEU A 104 2.10 10.70 -10.01
N ILE A 105 0.99 9.97 -10.09
CA ILE A 105 -0.30 10.40 -9.52
C ILE A 105 -0.17 10.64 -8.01
N VAL A 106 0.59 9.79 -7.31
CA VAL A 106 0.87 9.95 -5.87
C VAL A 106 1.67 11.21 -5.60
N LEU A 107 2.68 11.49 -6.42
CA LEU A 107 3.43 12.75 -6.34
C LEU A 107 2.49 13.95 -6.56
N ALA A 108 1.62 13.91 -7.58
CA ALA A 108 0.65 14.96 -7.86
C ALA A 108 -0.28 15.23 -6.67
N HIS A 109 -0.79 14.19 -5.99
CA HIS A 109 -1.53 14.34 -4.74
C HIS A 109 -0.72 15.05 -3.66
N SER A 110 0.54 14.64 -3.44
CA SER A 110 1.38 15.22 -2.39
C SER A 110 1.68 16.71 -2.62
N LEU A 111 1.63 17.15 -3.87
CA LEU A 111 1.87 18.52 -4.29
C LEU A 111 0.58 19.35 -4.43
N ASN A 112 -0.58 18.78 -4.11
CA ASN A 112 -1.90 19.41 -4.31
C ASN A 112 -2.13 19.87 -5.77
N VAL A 113 -1.64 19.10 -6.73
CA VAL A 113 -1.95 19.32 -8.15
C VAL A 113 -3.39 18.87 -8.38
N PRO A 114 -4.31 19.75 -8.81
CA PRO A 114 -5.72 19.41 -8.97
C PRO A 114 -5.98 18.48 -10.17
N ARG A 115 -5.18 18.60 -11.24
CA ARG A 115 -5.44 17.93 -12.51
C ARG A 115 -4.17 17.46 -13.19
N LEU A 116 -4.22 16.25 -13.74
CA LEU A 116 -3.23 15.75 -14.68
C LEU A 116 -3.86 15.61 -16.07
N LEU A 117 -3.15 16.09 -17.08
CA LEU A 117 -3.53 15.98 -18.49
C LEU A 117 -2.63 14.94 -19.16
N ALA A 118 -3.10 14.31 -20.22
CA ALA A 118 -2.27 13.46 -21.05
C ALA A 118 -2.77 13.43 -22.50
N GLY A 119 -1.83 13.47 -23.44
CA GLY A 119 -2.08 13.30 -24.86
C GLY A 119 -1.59 11.95 -25.38
N THR A 120 -2.34 11.33 -26.31
CA THR A 120 -1.82 10.22 -27.12
C THR A 120 -2.39 10.22 -28.52
N PHE A 121 -1.57 9.86 -29.51
CA PHE A 121 -2.07 9.66 -30.87
C PHE A 121 -3.16 8.57 -30.91
N PRO A 122 -4.20 8.72 -31.76
CA PRO A 122 -5.31 7.77 -31.85
C PRO A 122 -4.89 6.31 -32.08
N GLU A 123 -3.79 6.09 -32.80
CA GLU A 123 -3.29 4.74 -33.11
C GLU A 123 -2.54 4.08 -31.94
N ASN A 124 -2.15 4.85 -30.91
CA ASN A 124 -1.40 4.37 -29.75
C ASN A 124 -2.35 3.84 -28.67
N HIS A 125 -3.07 2.76 -29.01
CA HIS A 125 -4.01 2.11 -28.12
C HIS A 125 -3.37 1.58 -26.83
N ALA A 126 -2.07 1.29 -26.83
CA ALA A 126 -1.35 0.83 -25.65
C ALA A 126 -1.32 1.91 -24.56
N SER A 127 -0.98 3.15 -24.92
CA SER A 127 -0.91 4.27 -23.98
C SER A 127 -2.29 4.71 -23.54
N ALA A 128 -3.27 4.72 -24.45
CA ALA A 128 -4.68 4.96 -24.11
C ALA A 128 -5.19 3.99 -23.03
N ARG A 129 -4.90 2.68 -23.16
CA ARG A 129 -5.27 1.69 -22.13
C ARG A 129 -4.56 1.91 -20.80
N VAL A 130 -3.29 2.34 -20.81
CA VAL A 130 -2.54 2.64 -19.58
C VAL A 130 -3.17 3.84 -18.86
N LEU A 131 -3.49 4.91 -19.60
CA LEU A 131 -4.15 6.11 -19.06
C LEU A 131 -5.51 5.77 -18.45
N GLN A 132 -6.38 5.09 -19.21
CA GLN A 132 -7.71 4.69 -18.73
C GLN A 132 -7.62 3.78 -17.50
N LYS A 133 -6.71 2.79 -17.51
CA LYS A 133 -6.48 1.92 -16.34
C LYS A 133 -6.01 2.70 -15.12
N ALA A 134 -5.30 3.81 -15.31
CA ALA A 134 -4.83 4.69 -14.25
C ALA A 134 -5.89 5.70 -13.77
N GLY A 135 -7.08 5.69 -14.36
CA GLY A 135 -8.21 6.54 -13.96
C GLY A 135 -8.43 7.77 -14.84
N PHE A 136 -7.58 8.00 -15.85
CA PHE A 136 -7.78 9.11 -16.77
C PHE A 136 -9.04 8.90 -17.62
N VAL A 137 -9.83 9.97 -17.77
CA VAL A 137 -11.04 10.01 -18.58
C VAL A 137 -10.72 10.68 -19.91
N PHE A 138 -11.23 10.13 -21.00
CA PHE A 138 -11.11 10.75 -22.32
C PHE A 138 -11.99 12.00 -22.38
N THR A 139 -11.41 13.15 -22.70
CA THR A 139 -12.10 14.44 -22.73
C THR A 139 -12.38 14.94 -24.14
N GLY A 140 -11.67 14.45 -25.15
CA GLY A 140 -11.89 14.81 -26.54
C GLY A 140 -10.68 14.58 -27.43
N THR A 141 -10.70 15.21 -28.59
CA THR A 141 -9.58 15.21 -29.53
C THR A 141 -9.21 16.63 -29.90
N SER A 142 -7.92 16.92 -29.95
CA SER A 142 -7.39 18.18 -30.46
C SER A 142 -6.53 17.95 -31.70
N GLU A 143 -6.40 18.98 -32.52
CA GLU A 143 -5.50 19.00 -33.65
C GLU A 143 -4.25 19.80 -33.28
N MET A 144 -3.10 19.14 -33.27
CA MET A 144 -1.84 19.73 -32.83
C MET A 144 -0.75 19.50 -33.86
N ASN A 145 0.17 20.46 -33.96
CA ASN A 145 1.31 20.36 -34.86
C ASN A 145 2.46 19.61 -34.18
N PHE A 146 2.84 18.46 -34.73
CA PHE A 146 3.98 17.66 -34.34
C PHE A 146 5.00 17.62 -35.48
N PRO A 147 5.92 18.59 -35.60
CA PRO A 147 6.84 18.71 -36.73
C PRO A 147 7.67 17.44 -36.98
N LEU A 148 8.12 16.77 -35.93
CA LEU A 148 8.90 15.52 -36.03
C LEU A 148 8.03 14.29 -36.35
N ARG A 149 6.71 14.46 -36.49
CA ARG A 149 5.73 13.42 -36.79
C ARG A 149 4.88 13.77 -38.01
N GLY A 150 5.41 14.55 -38.94
CA GLY A 150 4.70 14.88 -40.19
C GLY A 150 3.75 16.07 -40.09
N GLY A 151 3.85 16.87 -39.04
CA GLY A 151 3.11 18.12 -38.89
C GLY A 151 1.79 17.95 -38.16
N LEU A 152 0.71 18.48 -38.72
CA LEU A 152 -0.61 18.54 -38.10
C LEU A 152 -1.21 17.13 -37.93
N ARG A 153 -1.55 16.76 -36.69
CA ARG A 153 -2.15 15.47 -36.36
C ARG A 153 -3.22 15.60 -35.28
N ILE A 154 -4.15 14.65 -35.30
CA ILE A 154 -5.14 14.48 -34.24
C ILE A 154 -4.45 13.84 -33.02
N ASN A 155 -4.77 14.36 -31.84
CA ASN A 155 -4.34 13.84 -30.55
C ASN A 155 -5.57 13.58 -29.68
N ASN A 156 -5.62 12.41 -29.04
CA ASN A 156 -6.64 12.12 -28.04
C ASN A 156 -6.22 12.73 -26.71
N GLU A 157 -7.13 13.45 -26.08
CA GLU A 157 -6.92 14.14 -24.82
C GLU A 157 -7.58 13.38 -23.66
N TYR A 158 -6.85 13.34 -22.56
CA TYR A 158 -7.26 12.66 -21.36
C TYR A 158 -7.00 13.55 -20.14
N GLU A 159 -7.90 13.47 -19.17
CA GLU A 159 -7.81 14.23 -17.92
C GLU A 159 -8.03 13.31 -16.73
N LEU A 160 -7.27 13.56 -15.66
CA LEU A 160 -7.46 12.96 -14.35
C LEU A 160 -7.70 14.07 -13.34
N ASP A 161 -8.88 14.09 -12.73
CA ASP A 161 -9.15 14.88 -11.52
C ASP A 161 -8.42 14.20 -10.36
N VAL A 162 -7.29 14.77 -9.96
CA VAL A 162 -6.47 14.20 -8.88
C VAL A 162 -7.23 14.27 -7.56
N VAL A 163 -8.04 15.31 -7.32
CA VAL A 163 -8.77 15.49 -6.06
C VAL A 163 -9.85 14.41 -5.88
N GLN A 164 -10.58 14.10 -6.94
CA GLN A 164 -11.65 13.09 -6.92
C GLN A 164 -11.15 11.66 -7.15
N THR A 165 -9.93 11.50 -7.66
CA THR A 165 -9.34 10.16 -7.83
C THR A 165 -9.16 9.54 -6.45
N LYS A 166 -9.94 8.49 -6.15
CA LYS A 166 -9.62 7.54 -5.07
C LYS A 166 -8.31 6.86 -5.46
N VAL A 167 -7.18 7.52 -5.23
CA VAL A 167 -5.91 6.82 -5.13
C VAL A 167 -6.12 5.81 -4.02
N ARG A 168 -5.96 4.53 -4.34
CA ARG A 168 -5.86 3.47 -3.33
C ARG A 168 -4.86 3.96 -2.31
N ALA A 169 -5.35 4.44 -1.18
CA ALA A 169 -4.68 5.33 -0.23
C ALA A 169 -3.15 5.29 -0.37
N THR A 170 -2.56 6.19 -1.15
CA THR A 170 -1.10 6.33 -1.17
C THR A 170 -0.69 7.44 -0.21
N LEU A 171 -0.78 7.08 1.07
CA LEU A 171 0.30 7.18 2.05
C LEU A 171 1.15 8.44 1.93
N ARG A 172 0.76 9.48 2.68
CA ARG A 172 1.73 10.50 3.10
C ARG A 172 2.93 9.78 3.74
N LEU A 173 4.14 10.19 3.37
CA LEU A 173 5.34 9.77 4.08
C LEU A 173 5.17 10.22 5.54
N MET A 174 5.41 9.29 6.48
CA MET A 174 5.17 9.49 7.91
C MET A 174 6.49 9.44 8.65
N ASN A 175 6.56 10.21 9.71
CA ASN A 175 7.50 10.07 10.79
C ASN A 175 6.91 9.13 11.84
N ILE A 176 7.44 7.92 11.94
CA ILE A 176 6.91 6.87 12.82
C ILE A 176 7.85 6.66 14.02
N ALA A 177 7.29 6.75 15.22
CA ALA A 177 7.95 6.29 16.43
C ALA A 177 7.62 4.81 16.68
N LEU A 178 8.62 4.00 17.02
CA LEU A 178 8.44 2.58 17.32
C LEU A 178 8.55 2.37 18.83
N VAL A 179 7.48 1.91 19.46
CA VAL A 179 7.44 1.59 20.89
C VAL A 179 7.44 0.08 21.05
N GLY A 180 8.61 -0.48 21.39
CA GLY A 180 8.87 -1.92 21.40
C GLY A 180 9.75 -2.38 20.25
N TYR A 181 11.05 -2.09 20.33
CA TYR A 181 12.02 -2.40 19.27
C TYR A 181 12.59 -3.84 19.31
N GLY A 182 11.72 -4.81 19.57
CA GLY A 182 12.02 -6.24 19.52
C GLY A 182 11.97 -6.84 18.10
N LYS A 183 11.74 -8.15 18.00
CA LYS A 183 11.61 -8.85 16.70
C LYS A 183 10.51 -8.25 15.80
N MET A 184 9.37 -7.89 16.40
CA MET A 184 8.27 -7.24 15.66
C MET A 184 8.60 -5.79 15.30
N GLY A 185 9.14 -4.99 16.25
CA GLY A 185 9.54 -3.60 15.98
C GLY A 185 10.53 -3.47 14.82
N ARG A 186 11.56 -4.32 14.76
CA ARG A 186 12.52 -4.35 13.62
C ARG A 186 11.86 -4.72 12.29
N MET A 187 10.85 -5.59 12.33
CA MET A 187 10.11 -5.97 11.13
C MET A 187 9.18 -4.84 10.65
N ILE A 188 8.53 -4.15 11.59
CA ILE A 188 7.71 -2.96 11.32
C ILE A 188 8.58 -1.87 10.71
N GLU A 189 9.75 -1.58 11.28
CA GLU A 189 10.71 -0.66 10.69
C GLU A 189 11.07 -1.03 9.25
N SER A 190 11.47 -2.29 9.01
CA SER A 190 11.83 -2.73 7.67
C SER A 190 10.70 -2.50 6.68
N VAL A 191 9.44 -2.73 7.08
CA VAL A 191 8.30 -2.51 6.21
C VAL A 191 7.99 -1.02 6.05
N ALA A 192 8.07 -0.22 7.12
CA ALA A 192 7.84 1.22 7.09
C ALA A 192 8.84 1.93 6.16
N VAL A 193 10.14 1.62 6.29
CA VAL A 193 11.19 2.16 5.41
C VAL A 193 11.00 1.71 3.97
N GLN A 194 10.64 0.44 3.74
CA GLN A 194 10.31 -0.05 2.38
C GLN A 194 9.09 0.65 1.76
N ARG A 195 8.20 1.23 2.57
CA ARG A 195 7.04 2.02 2.16
C ARG A 195 7.33 3.53 2.10
N GLY A 196 8.57 3.93 2.38
CA GLY A 196 9.04 5.32 2.30
C GLY A 196 8.90 6.15 3.57
N HIS A 197 8.40 5.57 4.67
CA HIS A 197 8.29 6.28 5.94
C HIS A 197 9.64 6.40 6.63
N THR A 198 9.76 7.40 7.51
CA THR A 198 10.95 7.66 8.32
C THR A 198 10.71 7.17 9.75
N ILE A 199 11.67 6.48 10.35
CA ILE A 199 11.62 6.14 11.77
C ILE A 199 12.31 7.24 12.58
N THR A 200 11.55 7.97 13.39
CA THR A 200 12.06 9.09 14.19
C THR A 200 12.60 8.67 15.55
N ALA A 201 12.01 7.65 16.16
CA ALA A 201 12.41 7.15 17.47
C ALA A 201 12.21 5.64 17.59
N ARG A 202 13.04 5.01 18.42
CA ARG A 202 12.98 3.58 18.76
C ARG A 202 13.05 3.45 20.26
N PHE A 203 12.00 2.92 20.86
CA PHE A 203 11.90 2.68 22.28
C PHE A 203 11.96 1.18 22.57
N ASP A 204 12.79 0.80 23.52
CA ASP A 204 12.94 -0.57 24.02
C ASP A 204 13.06 -0.59 25.55
N ILE A 205 13.46 -1.73 26.10
CA ILE A 205 13.55 -1.92 27.55
C ILE A 205 14.62 -1.03 28.20
N ASP A 206 15.63 -0.60 27.45
CA ASP A 206 16.78 0.11 28.00
C ASP A 206 16.51 1.62 28.10
N ASN A 207 15.69 2.15 27.18
CA ASN A 207 15.42 3.59 27.09
C ASN A 207 13.97 4.01 27.42
N ASN A 208 13.08 3.05 27.69
CA ASN A 208 11.67 3.30 28.00
C ASN A 208 11.15 2.56 29.24
N ILE A 209 11.96 2.58 30.31
CA ILE A 209 11.63 1.97 31.61
C ILE A 209 10.36 2.62 32.16
N ASP A 210 9.32 1.83 32.43
CA ASP A 210 8.01 2.29 32.90
C ASP A 210 7.40 3.43 32.06
N GLY A 211 7.69 3.43 30.76
CA GLY A 211 7.25 4.44 29.81
C GLY A 211 8.04 5.76 29.87
N ALA A 212 9.05 5.89 30.73
CA ALA A 212 9.80 7.13 31.00
C ALA A 212 10.45 7.75 29.75
N GLY A 213 10.75 6.93 28.75
CA GLY A 213 11.30 7.38 27.48
C GLY A 213 10.29 8.14 26.63
N LEU A 214 8.99 7.90 26.80
CA LEU A 214 7.92 8.55 26.04
C LEU A 214 7.62 9.94 26.62
N THR A 215 8.32 10.93 26.07
CA THR A 215 8.23 12.35 26.41
C THR A 215 7.85 13.18 25.18
N ALA A 216 7.39 14.42 25.38
CA ALA A 216 7.08 15.33 24.28
C ALA A 216 8.31 15.58 23.40
N GLU A 217 9.49 15.72 24.01
CA GLU A 217 10.77 15.90 23.32
C GLU A 217 11.12 14.67 22.47
N SER A 218 11.04 13.47 23.05
CA SER A 218 11.41 12.22 22.36
C SER A 218 10.49 11.85 21.18
N LEU A 219 9.28 12.38 21.17
CA LEU A 219 8.24 12.10 20.16
C LEU A 219 8.00 13.31 19.25
N THR A 220 8.82 14.36 19.38
CA THR A 220 8.70 15.57 18.56
C THR A 220 8.77 15.22 17.07
N GLY A 221 7.75 15.66 16.32
CA GLY A 221 7.66 15.43 14.88
C GLY A 221 7.21 14.03 14.46
N ALA A 222 6.83 13.14 15.39
CA ALA A 222 6.22 11.86 15.06
C ALA A 222 4.75 12.05 14.64
N ASP A 223 4.39 11.56 13.45
CA ASP A 223 3.03 11.54 12.93
C ASP A 223 2.21 10.38 13.52
N ALA A 224 2.87 9.30 13.92
CA ALA A 224 2.26 8.19 14.62
C ALA A 224 3.28 7.41 15.47
N ALA A 225 2.77 6.69 16.46
CA ALA A 225 3.51 5.69 17.22
C ALA A 225 2.94 4.28 16.95
N ILE A 226 3.82 3.29 16.77
CA ILE A 226 3.44 1.88 16.65
C ILE A 226 3.93 1.13 17.89
N GLU A 227 2.99 0.64 18.69
CA GLU A 227 3.18 0.02 20.00
C GLU A 227 3.06 -1.51 19.90
N PHE A 228 4.18 -2.20 20.09
CA PHE A 228 4.33 -3.65 20.15
C PHE A 228 5.33 -4.03 21.26
N THR A 229 4.90 -3.92 22.51
CA THR A 229 5.67 -4.31 23.70
C THR A 229 5.11 -5.58 24.35
N MET A 230 5.12 -5.64 25.69
CA MET A 230 4.60 -6.74 26.50
C MET A 230 3.30 -6.32 27.17
N PRO A 231 2.40 -7.26 27.54
CA PRO A 231 1.12 -6.93 28.16
C PRO A 231 1.23 -5.97 29.35
N ASP A 232 2.21 -6.20 30.23
CA ASP A 232 2.40 -5.41 31.47
C ASP A 232 2.87 -3.97 31.19
N THR A 233 3.57 -3.73 30.07
CA THR A 233 4.08 -2.40 29.70
C THR A 233 3.15 -1.64 28.77
N ALA A 234 2.28 -2.34 28.03
CA ALA A 234 1.42 -1.76 27.00
C ALA A 234 0.53 -0.66 27.56
N ILE A 235 -0.13 -0.90 28.69
CA ILE A 235 -1.07 0.08 29.25
C ILE A 235 -0.38 1.38 29.66
N THR A 236 0.82 1.30 30.22
CA THR A 236 1.63 2.48 30.59
C THR A 236 2.03 3.27 29.34
N ASN A 237 2.43 2.58 28.27
CA ASN A 237 2.76 3.24 27.00
C ASN A 237 1.53 3.89 26.36
N ILE A 238 0.39 3.19 26.31
CA ILE A 238 -0.87 3.69 25.75
C ILE A 238 -1.30 4.98 26.46
N ARG A 239 -1.32 4.99 27.80
CA ARG A 239 -1.68 6.18 28.59
C ARG A 239 -0.81 7.38 28.23
N ARG A 240 0.52 7.19 28.14
CA ARG A 240 1.46 8.27 27.81
C ARG A 240 1.27 8.78 26.38
N LEU A 241 1.17 7.89 25.39
CA LEU A 241 0.99 8.26 23.99
C LEU A 241 -0.32 9.02 23.76
N VAL A 242 -1.40 8.58 24.41
CA VAL A 242 -2.71 9.26 24.36
C VAL A 242 -2.61 10.64 25.02
N ALA A 243 -1.98 10.76 26.19
CA ALA A 243 -1.80 12.04 26.87
C ALA A 243 -0.97 13.04 26.06
N LEU A 244 0.03 12.55 25.31
CA LEU A 244 0.85 13.33 24.38
C LEU A 244 0.17 13.58 23.03
N ASN A 245 -1.04 13.07 22.82
CA ASN A 245 -1.84 13.20 21.60
C ASN A 245 -1.14 12.70 20.31
N VAL A 246 -0.32 11.65 20.45
CA VAL A 246 0.32 10.99 19.30
C VAL A 246 -0.61 9.89 18.77
N PRO A 247 -1.01 9.92 17.48
CA PRO A 247 -1.80 8.85 16.87
C PRO A 247 -1.14 7.49 17.08
N THR A 248 -1.84 6.54 17.68
CA THR A 248 -1.21 5.30 18.16
C THR A 248 -1.83 4.05 17.53
N VAL A 249 -0.97 3.19 16.98
CA VAL A 249 -1.30 1.81 16.58
C VAL A 249 -0.88 0.87 17.68
N VAL A 250 -1.82 0.14 18.28
CA VAL A 250 -1.58 -0.79 19.39
C VAL A 250 -1.75 -2.23 18.90
N GLY A 251 -0.65 -2.96 18.83
CA GLY A 251 -0.65 -4.39 18.52
C GLY A 251 -0.27 -5.31 19.67
N THR A 252 0.11 -4.77 20.82
CA THR A 252 0.27 -5.57 22.03
C THR A 252 -1.09 -6.10 22.49
N THR A 253 -1.12 -7.37 22.92
CA THR A 253 -2.33 -8.00 23.48
C THR A 253 -2.25 -8.05 25.01
N GLY A 254 -3.33 -8.48 25.67
CA GLY A 254 -3.32 -8.74 27.12
C GLY A 254 -3.62 -7.55 28.03
N TRP A 255 -3.93 -6.37 27.50
CA TRP A 255 -4.30 -5.18 28.29
C TRP A 255 -5.80 -4.85 28.27
N LEU A 256 -6.63 -5.66 27.59
CA LEU A 256 -8.05 -5.36 27.34
C LEU A 256 -8.92 -5.20 28.60
N ALA A 257 -8.46 -5.63 29.77
CA ALA A 257 -9.10 -5.31 31.05
C ALA A 257 -9.21 -3.78 31.27
N HIS A 258 -8.34 -3.00 30.64
CA HIS A 258 -8.31 -1.53 30.67
C HIS A 258 -9.01 -0.88 29.47
N LEU A 259 -9.74 -1.62 28.63
CA LEU A 259 -10.32 -1.09 27.38
C LEU A 259 -11.24 0.12 27.62
N ALA A 260 -12.10 0.06 28.65
CA ALA A 260 -13.01 1.15 28.98
C ALA A 260 -12.25 2.43 29.38
N GLU A 261 -11.20 2.26 30.18
CA GLU A 261 -10.30 3.34 30.60
C GLU A 261 -9.60 3.99 29.38
N VAL A 262 -9.05 3.18 28.49
CA VAL A 262 -8.36 3.68 27.28
C VAL A 262 -9.34 4.43 26.37
N LYS A 263 -10.56 3.93 26.16
CA LYS A 263 -11.58 4.64 25.36
C LYS A 263 -11.93 6.00 25.96
N GLN A 264 -12.03 6.10 27.29
CA GLN A 264 -12.26 7.37 27.98
C GLN A 264 -11.09 8.34 27.80
N LEU A 265 -9.84 7.87 27.98
CA LEU A 265 -8.65 8.70 27.78
C LEU A 265 -8.55 9.23 26.35
N VAL A 266 -8.80 8.37 25.35
CA VAL A 266 -8.78 8.77 23.93
C VAL A 266 -9.81 9.87 23.65
N ALA A 267 -11.01 9.76 24.22
CA ALA A 267 -12.04 10.77 24.10
C ALA A 267 -11.65 12.08 24.79
N GLN A 268 -11.15 12.01 26.03
CA GLN A 268 -10.73 13.18 26.83
C GLN A 268 -9.61 13.99 26.18
N HIS A 269 -8.62 13.31 25.59
CA HIS A 269 -7.48 13.97 24.94
C HIS A 269 -7.72 14.32 23.48
N HIS A 270 -8.90 14.00 22.93
CA HIS A 270 -9.16 14.05 21.49
C HIS A 270 -8.03 13.39 20.70
N ALA A 271 -7.63 12.19 21.14
CA ALA A 271 -6.54 11.41 20.55
C ALA A 271 -7.05 10.48 19.45
N ALA A 272 -6.12 9.84 18.74
CA ALA A 272 -6.42 8.81 17.75
C ALA A 272 -5.72 7.52 18.15
N LEU A 273 -6.47 6.42 18.24
CA LEU A 273 -5.90 5.13 18.59
C LEU A 273 -6.58 4.03 17.77
N VAL A 274 -5.78 3.15 17.17
CA VAL A 274 -6.28 1.91 16.58
C VAL A 274 -5.69 0.71 17.33
N TYR A 275 -6.55 -0.23 17.70
CA TYR A 275 -6.15 -1.51 18.27
C TYR A 275 -6.47 -2.66 17.32
N GLY A 276 -5.56 -3.62 17.21
CA GLY A 276 -5.79 -4.86 16.48
C GLY A 276 -5.19 -6.04 17.21
N SER A 277 -6.02 -7.05 17.51
CA SER A 277 -5.53 -8.36 17.98
C SER A 277 -4.78 -9.13 16.87
N ASN A 278 -4.99 -8.74 15.61
CA ASN A 278 -4.30 -9.27 14.45
C ASN A 278 -4.18 -8.22 13.32
N TYR A 279 -2.96 -7.85 12.95
CA TYR A 279 -2.68 -6.91 11.86
C TYR A 279 -2.43 -7.59 10.50
N SER A 280 -2.65 -8.89 10.34
CA SER A 280 -2.58 -9.50 9.00
C SER A 280 -3.78 -9.03 8.18
N ILE A 281 -3.53 -8.30 7.10
CA ILE A 281 -4.57 -7.89 6.14
C ILE A 281 -5.30 -9.12 5.61
N GLY A 282 -4.55 -10.16 5.22
CA GLY A 282 -5.11 -11.41 4.70
C GLY A 282 -6.00 -12.12 5.72
N MET A 283 -5.65 -12.09 7.01
CA MET A 283 -6.47 -12.70 8.06
C MET A 283 -7.76 -11.91 8.31
N ASN A 284 -7.70 -10.59 8.29
CA ASN A 284 -8.89 -9.75 8.43
C ASN A 284 -9.86 -9.93 7.25
N LEU A 285 -9.33 -10.01 6.02
CA LEU A 285 -10.12 -10.38 4.84
C LEU A 285 -10.71 -11.79 4.98
N PHE A 286 -9.93 -12.74 5.48
CA PHE A 286 -10.38 -14.10 5.72
C PHE A 286 -11.52 -14.17 6.74
N PHE A 287 -11.47 -13.42 7.84
CA PHE A 287 -12.60 -13.34 8.79
C PHE A 287 -13.89 -12.88 8.10
N LYS A 288 -13.80 -11.86 7.25
CA LYS A 288 -14.96 -11.38 6.47
C LYS A 288 -15.46 -12.45 5.49
N LEU A 289 -14.57 -13.12 4.77
CA LEU A 289 -14.93 -14.21 3.86
C LEU A 289 -15.59 -15.38 4.60
N VAL A 290 -15.08 -15.76 5.77
CA VAL A 290 -15.68 -16.82 6.61
C VAL A 290 -17.06 -16.41 7.09
N ARG A 291 -17.25 -15.18 7.56
CA ARG A 291 -18.58 -14.67 7.96
C ARG A 291 -19.57 -14.74 6.80
N ASP A 292 -19.18 -14.23 5.64
CA ASP A 292 -20.03 -14.18 4.45
C ASP A 292 -20.34 -15.60 3.93
N ALA A 293 -19.34 -16.49 3.89
CA ALA A 293 -19.54 -17.90 3.52
C ALA A 293 -20.45 -18.64 4.52
N SER A 294 -20.24 -18.45 5.83
CA SER A 294 -21.07 -19.06 6.87
C SER A 294 -22.53 -18.67 6.72
N ALA A 295 -22.82 -17.40 6.39
CA ALA A 295 -24.18 -16.92 6.16
C ALA A 295 -24.85 -17.51 4.89
N LEU A 296 -24.07 -17.98 3.92
CA LEU A 296 -24.55 -18.67 2.73
C LEU A 296 -24.84 -20.14 3.03
N PHE A 297 -23.88 -20.86 3.62
CA PHE A 297 -24.01 -22.28 3.91
C PHE A 297 -25.01 -22.58 5.02
N ALA A 298 -25.16 -21.71 6.03
CA ALA A 298 -26.13 -21.90 7.11
C ALA A 298 -27.60 -21.99 6.65
N ARG A 299 -27.89 -21.62 5.39
CA ARG A 299 -29.22 -21.76 4.77
C ARG A 299 -29.57 -23.22 4.42
N TYR A 300 -28.57 -24.09 4.43
CA TYR A 300 -28.64 -25.49 4.02
C TYR A 300 -28.23 -26.36 5.22
N ALA A 301 -29.19 -27.11 5.78
CA ALA A 301 -28.99 -27.83 7.03
C ALA A 301 -27.92 -28.93 6.93
N GLU A 302 -27.73 -29.47 5.73
CA GLU A 302 -26.81 -30.54 5.38
C GLU A 302 -25.33 -30.16 5.40
N TYR A 303 -25.00 -28.86 5.39
CA TYR A 303 -23.60 -28.40 5.42
C TYR A 303 -23.12 -28.19 6.86
N ASP A 304 -22.28 -29.10 7.33
CA ASP A 304 -21.65 -29.05 8.65
C ASP A 304 -20.33 -28.26 8.62
N PRO A 305 -20.15 -27.26 9.51
CA PRO A 305 -18.92 -26.50 9.56
C PRO A 305 -17.84 -27.23 10.37
N PHE A 306 -16.61 -27.18 9.88
CA PHE A 306 -15.42 -27.65 10.61
C PHE A 306 -14.26 -26.65 10.50
N LEU A 307 -13.31 -26.74 11.43
CA LEU A 307 -12.16 -25.87 11.47
C LEU A 307 -10.88 -26.68 11.70
N PHE A 308 -9.89 -26.47 10.83
CA PHE A 308 -8.54 -27.00 11.00
C PHE A 308 -7.54 -25.86 11.26
N GLU A 309 -6.59 -26.09 12.17
CA GLU A 309 -5.46 -25.18 12.37
C GLU A 309 -4.13 -25.91 12.55
N ALA A 310 -3.05 -25.32 12.03
CA ALA A 310 -1.70 -25.83 12.21
C ALA A 310 -0.73 -24.71 12.61
N HIS A 311 0.05 -24.96 13.66
CA HIS A 311 1.10 -24.05 14.12
C HIS A 311 2.37 -24.82 14.50
N HIS A 312 3.45 -24.09 14.75
CA HIS A 312 4.72 -24.64 15.21
C HIS A 312 4.59 -25.37 16.55
N LYS A 313 5.51 -26.33 16.80
CA LYS A 313 5.49 -27.19 18.01
C LYS A 313 5.55 -26.43 19.35
N PHE A 314 6.07 -25.20 19.34
CA PHE A 314 6.25 -24.38 20.55
C PHE A 314 5.01 -23.56 20.96
N LYS A 315 3.92 -23.61 20.18
CA LYS A 315 2.71 -22.83 20.49
C LYS A 315 1.93 -23.56 21.59
N LYS A 316 1.80 -22.92 22.75
CA LYS A 316 1.21 -23.52 23.97
C LYS A 316 -0.31 -23.52 23.97
N ASP A 317 -0.93 -22.48 23.42
CA ASP A 317 -2.38 -22.35 23.34
C ASP A 317 -2.98 -23.24 22.24
N ALA A 318 -4.09 -23.90 22.53
CA ALA A 318 -4.86 -24.75 21.63
C ALA A 318 -6.35 -24.80 22.07
N PRO A 319 -7.32 -24.51 21.17
CA PRO A 319 -7.15 -23.89 19.85
C PRO A 319 -6.48 -22.51 19.93
N SER A 320 -5.93 -22.02 18.83
CA SER A 320 -5.32 -20.70 18.79
C SER A 320 -6.37 -19.60 18.94
N GLY A 321 -5.97 -18.45 19.48
CA GLY A 321 -6.87 -17.29 19.58
C GLY A 321 -7.50 -16.90 18.23
N THR A 322 -6.75 -17.05 17.12
CA THR A 322 -7.29 -16.84 15.77
C THR A 322 -8.33 -17.89 15.40
N ALA A 323 -8.11 -19.18 15.71
CA ALA A 323 -9.10 -20.23 15.47
C ALA A 323 -10.40 -19.98 16.27
N LEU A 324 -10.29 -19.51 17.52
CA LEU A 324 -11.44 -19.13 18.33
C LEU A 324 -12.20 -17.93 17.72
N SER A 325 -11.49 -16.92 17.20
CA SER A 325 -12.14 -15.81 16.50
C SER A 325 -12.85 -16.27 15.23
N ILE A 326 -12.25 -17.16 14.44
CA ILE A 326 -12.88 -17.74 13.24
C ILE A 326 -14.17 -18.48 13.64
N ALA A 327 -14.13 -19.30 14.70
CA ALA A 327 -15.29 -20.04 15.16
C ALA A 327 -16.44 -19.10 15.62
N LYS A 328 -16.13 -17.93 16.18
CA LYS A 328 -17.13 -16.90 16.48
C LYS A 328 -17.80 -16.36 15.21
N GLU A 329 -17.04 -16.16 14.13
CA GLU A 329 -17.60 -15.74 12.84
C GLU A 329 -18.55 -16.79 12.25
N VAL A 330 -18.21 -18.07 12.38
CA VAL A 330 -19.08 -19.19 11.97
C VAL A 330 -20.35 -19.25 12.83
N ALA A 331 -20.18 -19.21 14.16
CA ALA A 331 -21.28 -19.29 15.12
C ALA A 331 -22.29 -18.14 14.98
N ALA A 332 -21.87 -16.98 14.46
CA ALA A 332 -22.78 -15.87 14.19
C ALA A 332 -23.92 -16.23 13.21
N SER A 333 -23.70 -17.19 12.30
CA SER A 333 -24.73 -17.69 11.38
C SER A 333 -25.27 -19.08 11.77
N TYR A 334 -24.42 -19.94 12.34
CA TYR A 334 -24.78 -21.31 12.70
C TYR A 334 -25.37 -21.47 14.11
N GLY A 335 -25.35 -20.41 14.93
CA GLY A 335 -25.85 -20.45 16.31
C GLY A 335 -25.06 -21.43 17.17
N GLU A 336 -25.77 -22.36 17.82
CA GLU A 336 -25.17 -23.38 18.70
C GLU A 336 -24.37 -24.46 17.94
N ARG A 337 -24.51 -24.55 16.59
CA ARG A 337 -23.70 -25.45 15.76
C ARG A 337 -22.29 -24.90 15.55
N THR A 338 -21.49 -24.88 16.61
CA THR A 338 -20.10 -24.43 16.55
C THR A 338 -19.23 -25.43 15.81
N PRO A 339 -18.26 -24.98 15.00
CA PRO A 339 -17.40 -25.89 14.25
C PRO A 339 -16.51 -26.73 15.18
N ASN A 340 -16.34 -28.00 14.84
CA ASN A 340 -15.36 -28.86 15.48
C ASN A 340 -13.93 -28.46 15.08
N PHE A 341 -12.98 -28.59 16.01
CA PHE A 341 -11.59 -28.20 15.79
C PHE A 341 -10.67 -29.41 15.56
N SER A 342 -9.85 -29.33 14.51
CA SER A 342 -8.67 -30.16 14.32
C SER A 342 -7.41 -29.32 14.49
N VAL A 343 -6.54 -29.72 15.42
CA VAL A 343 -5.41 -28.89 15.87
C VAL A 343 -4.08 -29.63 15.68
N VAL A 344 -3.18 -29.01 14.90
CA VAL A 344 -1.83 -29.53 14.63
C VAL A 344 -0.75 -28.63 15.24
N ARG A 345 0.24 -29.25 15.87
CA ARG A 345 1.44 -28.60 16.41
C ARG A 345 2.69 -29.28 15.86
N ALA A 346 3.27 -28.73 14.80
CA ALA A 346 4.36 -29.37 14.06
C ALA A 346 5.41 -28.35 13.55
N GLY A 347 6.68 -28.73 13.68
CA GLY A 347 7.81 -27.99 13.10
C GLY A 347 7.80 -26.50 13.42
N HIS A 348 7.94 -25.69 12.37
CA HIS A 348 8.01 -24.22 12.41
C HIS A 348 6.85 -23.55 11.63
N ILE A 349 5.71 -24.23 11.48
CA ILE A 349 4.54 -23.70 10.76
C ILE A 349 4.14 -22.35 11.39
N PRO A 350 4.18 -21.23 10.66
CA PRO A 350 3.86 -19.93 11.25
C PRO A 350 2.40 -19.83 11.69
N GLY A 351 1.49 -20.39 10.89
CA GLY A 351 0.06 -20.49 11.17
C GLY A 351 -0.72 -20.78 9.89
N THR A 352 -1.52 -21.84 9.92
CA THR A 352 -2.49 -22.19 8.88
C THR A 352 -3.85 -22.33 9.54
N HIS A 353 -4.88 -21.80 8.88
CA HIS A 353 -6.28 -21.87 9.30
C HIS A 353 -7.14 -22.24 8.12
N GLU A 354 -7.97 -23.25 8.28
CA GLU A 354 -8.92 -23.70 7.27
C GLU A 354 -10.29 -23.83 7.91
N VAL A 355 -11.30 -23.29 7.23
CA VAL A 355 -12.71 -23.50 7.55
C VAL A 355 -13.32 -24.27 6.42
N GLY A 356 -14.05 -25.33 6.71
CA GLY A 356 -14.79 -26.08 5.72
C GLY A 356 -16.26 -26.20 6.06
N PHE A 357 -17.04 -26.43 5.02
CA PHE A 357 -18.46 -26.76 5.08
C PHE A 357 -18.63 -28.05 4.28
N ASP A 358 -19.08 -29.12 4.93
CA ASP A 358 -19.14 -30.47 4.37
C ASP A 358 -20.56 -31.00 4.33
N SER A 359 -20.92 -31.71 3.26
CA SER A 359 -22.19 -32.42 3.10
C SER A 359 -21.94 -33.76 2.41
N GLU A 360 -23.00 -34.57 2.24
CA GLU A 360 -22.89 -35.83 1.48
C GLU A 360 -22.44 -35.61 0.02
N ALA A 361 -22.75 -34.46 -0.56
CA ALA A 361 -22.49 -34.19 -1.97
C ALA A 361 -21.08 -33.66 -2.22
N ASP A 362 -20.60 -32.74 -1.39
CA ASP A 362 -19.33 -32.05 -1.56
C ASP A 362 -18.84 -31.34 -0.29
N THR A 363 -17.58 -30.91 -0.36
CA THR A 363 -16.88 -30.12 0.65
C THR A 363 -16.38 -28.82 0.04
N VAL A 364 -16.61 -27.70 0.71
CA VAL A 364 -16.02 -26.40 0.34
C VAL A 364 -15.15 -25.87 1.47
N THR A 365 -13.90 -25.52 1.16
CA THR A 365 -12.95 -25.00 2.14
C THR A 365 -12.41 -23.61 1.79
N LEU A 366 -12.14 -22.84 2.84
CA LEU A 366 -11.42 -21.57 2.79
C LEU A 366 -10.16 -21.70 3.64
N THR A 367 -9.00 -21.43 3.06
CA THR A 367 -7.69 -21.60 3.75
C THR A 367 -6.87 -20.31 3.75
N HIS A 368 -6.39 -19.91 4.93
CA HIS A 368 -5.40 -18.86 5.11
C HIS A 368 -4.08 -19.45 5.62
N VAL A 369 -2.97 -19.08 4.97
CA VAL A 369 -1.62 -19.54 5.32
C VAL A 369 -0.70 -18.33 5.57
N ALA A 370 -0.26 -18.16 6.81
CA ALA A 370 0.77 -17.18 7.15
C ALA A 370 2.15 -17.68 6.73
N ARG A 371 2.83 -16.96 5.84
CA ARG A 371 4.20 -17.31 5.39
C ARG A 371 5.29 -16.76 6.31
N SER A 372 5.07 -15.59 6.90
CA SER A 372 5.99 -14.96 7.82
C SER A 372 5.27 -13.88 8.64
N ARG A 373 5.97 -13.32 9.63
CA ARG A 373 5.47 -12.20 10.43
C ARG A 373 5.38 -10.88 9.66
N ALA A 374 5.93 -10.81 8.44
CA ALA A 374 5.94 -9.59 7.62
C ALA A 374 4.52 -9.12 7.28
N GLY A 375 3.56 -10.04 7.19
CA GLY A 375 2.14 -9.70 6.99
C GLY A 375 1.55 -8.86 8.12
N PHE A 376 1.91 -9.17 9.38
CA PHE A 376 1.47 -8.39 10.54
C PHE A 376 2.13 -7.01 10.58
N ALA A 377 3.44 -6.95 10.31
CA ALA A 377 4.17 -5.70 10.23
C ALA A 377 3.59 -4.78 9.14
N SER A 378 3.24 -5.32 7.97
CA SER A 378 2.63 -4.55 6.89
C SER A 378 1.26 -4.00 7.24
N GLY A 379 0.43 -4.73 7.98
CA GLY A 379 -0.85 -4.18 8.41
C GLY A 379 -0.74 -3.20 9.56
N ALA A 380 0.26 -3.32 10.44
CA ALA A 380 0.51 -2.32 11.48
C ALA A 380 0.92 -0.96 10.87
N VAL A 381 1.78 -0.99 9.84
CA VAL A 381 2.11 0.23 9.08
C VAL A 381 0.88 0.75 8.34
N LEU A 382 0.10 -0.12 7.68
CA LEU A 382 -1.18 0.28 7.06
C LEU A 382 -2.16 0.90 8.07
N ALA A 383 -2.21 0.41 9.30
CA ALA A 383 -3.07 0.99 10.31
C ALA A 383 -2.63 2.40 10.69
N ALA A 384 -1.33 2.68 10.77
CA ALA A 384 -0.81 4.03 11.03
C ALA A 384 -1.19 4.97 9.88
N GLU A 385 -1.06 4.49 8.65
CA GLU A 385 -1.45 5.20 7.44
C GLU A 385 -2.94 5.54 7.42
N LEU A 386 -3.80 4.58 7.74
CA LEU A 386 -5.26 4.75 7.78
C LEU A 386 -5.73 5.60 8.97
N LEU A 387 -4.98 5.62 10.07
CA LEU A 387 -5.32 6.39 11.27
C LEU A 387 -5.04 7.90 11.09
N GLN A 388 -4.30 8.31 10.05
CA GLN A 388 -4.01 9.72 9.80
C GLN A 388 -5.28 10.58 9.76
N ASN A 389 -5.21 11.74 10.41
CA ASN A 389 -6.29 12.72 10.50
C ASN A 389 -7.60 12.19 11.11
N LYS A 390 -7.61 10.99 11.69
CA LYS A 390 -8.74 10.44 12.44
C LYS A 390 -8.62 10.80 13.91
N LYS A 391 -9.75 10.70 14.63
CA LYS A 391 -9.86 10.94 16.07
C LYS A 391 -10.83 9.93 16.66
N GLY A 392 -10.52 9.43 17.84
CA GLY A 392 -11.28 8.37 18.50
C GLY A 392 -10.53 7.05 18.56
N PHE A 393 -11.22 6.06 19.14
CA PHE A 393 -10.76 4.69 19.26
C PHE A 393 -11.33 3.88 18.09
N TYR A 394 -10.48 3.14 17.41
CA TYR A 394 -10.85 2.26 16.29
C TYR A 394 -10.33 0.85 16.53
N GLU A 395 -11.06 -0.14 16.04
CA GLU A 395 -10.50 -1.45 15.79
C GLU A 395 -9.91 -1.51 14.37
N PHE A 396 -8.82 -2.26 14.19
CA PHE A 396 -8.16 -2.35 12.90
C PHE A 396 -9.09 -2.78 11.73
N PRO A 397 -10.01 -3.75 11.90
CA PRO A 397 -10.99 -4.09 10.87
C PRO A 397 -11.87 -2.89 10.44
N GLU A 398 -12.26 -2.01 11.38
CA GLU A 398 -13.09 -0.84 11.09
C GLU A 398 -12.35 0.12 10.16
N LEU A 399 -11.04 0.32 10.38
CA LEU A 399 -10.22 1.13 9.48
C LEU A 399 -9.98 0.44 8.14
N LEU A 400 -9.73 -0.86 8.15
CA LEU A 400 -9.41 -1.63 6.94
C LEU A 400 -10.58 -1.71 5.95
N PHE A 401 -11.82 -1.73 6.47
CA PHE A 401 -13.04 -1.88 5.68
C PHE A 401 -13.87 -0.59 5.56
N ALA A 402 -13.34 0.56 6.00
CA ALA A 402 -13.98 1.85 5.76
C ALA A 402 -14.02 2.18 4.25
N GLU A 403 -15.16 2.67 3.76
CA GLU A 403 -15.45 2.96 2.33
C GLU A 403 -14.81 4.23 1.76
#